data_AF-A0A7X8VBZ4-F1
#
_entry.id   AF-A0A7X8VBZ4-F1
#
_cell.length_a   1.000
_cell.length_b   1.000
_cell.length_c   1.000
_cell.angle_alpha   90.00
_cell.angle_beta   90.00
_cell.angle_gamma   90.00
#
_symmetry.space_group_name_H-M   'P 1'
#
loop_
_entity.id
_entity.type
_entity.pdbx_description
1 polymer ?
#
loop_
_entity_poly.entity_id
_entity_poly.type
_entity_poly.pdbx_seq_one_letter_code
_entity_poly.pdbx_strand_id
1 'polypeptide(L)' 'AVDSWNDHRIAMAKALAALRCKNPVIIRNSDSVSKSYPNFWSDFRKLGGIIDEFHLRQ' A
#
# COMPACT_ATOMS: atom_id res chain seq x y z
N ALA A 1 -1.49 -7.91 -9.77
CA ALA A 1 -0.78 -6.70 -9.32
C ALA A 1 -1.54 -5.48 -9.83
N VAL A 2 -1.78 -4.46 -9.00
CA VAL A 2 -2.58 -3.29 -9.42
C VAL A 2 -1.73 -2.03 -9.32
N ASP A 3 -1.53 -1.33 -10.44
CA ASP A 3 -0.68 -0.13 -10.52
C ASP A 3 -1.37 1.09 -9.89
N SER A 4 -0.67 1.82 -9.03
CA SER A 4 -1.15 3.06 -8.40
C SER A 4 -1.10 4.27 -9.33
N TRP A 5 -0.52 4.13 -10.54
CA TRP A 5 -0.40 5.23 -11.52
C TRP A 5 0.21 6.50 -10.91
N ASN A 6 1.11 6.34 -9.94
CA ASN A 6 1.78 7.44 -9.22
C ASN A 6 0.82 8.36 -8.41
N ASP A 7 -0.44 7.98 -8.21
CA ASP A 7 -1.40 8.68 -7.34
C ASP A 7 -1.43 8.04 -5.95
N HIS A 8 -1.03 8.81 -4.94
CA HIS A 8 -0.99 8.41 -3.53
C HIS A 8 -2.36 7.97 -3.00
N ARG A 9 -3.46 8.57 -3.49
CA ARG A 9 -4.83 8.23 -3.05
C ARG A 9 -5.25 6.85 -3.54
N ILE A 10 -4.85 6.47 -4.76
CA ILE A 10 -5.14 5.14 -5.30
C ILE A 10 -4.40 4.06 -4.49
N ALA A 11 -3.15 4.31 -4.11
CA ALA A 11 -2.40 3.39 -3.25
C ALA A 11 -3.03 3.26 -1.85
N MET A 12 -3.47 4.36 -1.23
CA MET A 12 -4.16 4.33 0.07
C MET A 12 -5.52 3.62 0.01
N ALA A 13 -6.33 3.89 -1.02
CA ALA A 13 -7.62 3.23 -1.21
C ALA A 13 -7.45 1.71 -1.40
N LYS A 14 -6.41 1.27 -2.12
CA LYS A 14 -6.10 -0.16 -2.27
C LYS A 14 -5.65 -0.81 -0.98
N ALA A 15 -4.87 -0.12 -0.15
CA ALA A 15 -4.47 -0.64 1.16
C ALA A 15 -5.70 -0.88 2.06
N LEU A 16 -6.66 0.03 2.05
CA LEU A 16 -7.95 -0.16 2.74
C LEU A 16 -8.77 -1.31 2.14
N ALA A 17 -8.85 -1.41 0.82
CA ALA A 17 -9.56 -2.50 0.16
C ALA A 17 -8.94 -3.88 0.47
N ALA A 18 -7.61 -3.94 0.61
CA ALA A 18 -6.88 -5.16 0.92
C ALA A 18 -7.30 -5.78 2.27
N LEU A 19 -7.75 -4.96 3.24
CA LEU A 19 -8.26 -5.44 4.53
C LEU A 19 -9.50 -6.35 4.41
N ARG A 20 -10.22 -6.30 3.29
CA ARG A 20 -11.41 -7.12 3.03
C ARG A 20 -11.17 -8.23 2.02
N CYS A 21 -9.99 -8.28 1.41
CA CYS A 21 -9.64 -9.30 0.43
C CYS A 21 -9.24 -10.61 1.14
N LYS A 22 -9.67 -11.75 0.60
CA LYS A 22 -9.25 -13.07 1.09
C LYS A 22 -7.83 -13.45 0.66
N ASN A 23 -7.33 -12.82 -0.41
CA ASN A 23 -6.02 -13.09 -0.99
C ASN A 23 -5.10 -11.88 -0.82
N PRO A 24 -3.77 -12.08 -0.75
CA PRO A 24 -2.80 -10.99 -0.70
C PRO A 24 -2.97 -10.01 -1.88
N VAL A 25 -2.95 -8.71 -1.56
CA VAL A 25 -3.03 -7.64 -2.57
C VAL A 25 -1.64 -7.03 -2.76
N ILE A 26 -1.11 -7.15 -3.98
CA ILE A 26 0.17 -6.54 -4.35
C ILE A 26 -0.07 -5.14 -4.91
N ILE A 27 0.34 -4.13 -4.15
CA ILE A 27 0.34 -2.72 -4.54
C ILE A 27 1.72 -2.38 -5.10
N ARG A 28 1.79 -1.98 -6.38
CA ARG A 28 3.02 -1.48 -6.99
C ARG A 28 3.18 0.02 -6.75
N ASN A 29 4.42 0.52 -6.74
CA ASN A 29 4.76 1.94 -6.57
C ASN A 29 4.16 2.54 -5.28
N SER A 30 4.21 1.79 -4.17
CA SER A 30 3.71 2.19 -2.84
C SER A 30 4.40 3.41 -2.24
N ASP A 31 5.63 3.71 -2.68
CA ASP A 31 6.42 4.87 -2.24
C ASP A 31 5.77 6.22 -2.57
N SER A 32 4.86 6.24 -3.55
CA SER A 32 4.09 7.42 -3.92
C SER A 32 3.26 7.97 -2.76
N VAL A 33 2.82 7.10 -1.83
CA VAL A 33 2.05 7.50 -0.64
C VAL A 33 2.87 8.41 0.25
N SER A 34 4.18 8.18 0.34
CA SER A 34 5.07 8.90 1.24
C SER A 34 5.20 10.39 0.89
N LYS A 35 4.84 10.79 -0.34
CA LYS A 35 4.81 12.20 -0.77
C LYS A 35 3.74 13.01 -0.05
N SER A 36 2.60 12.40 0.29
CA SER A 36 1.46 13.09 0.91
C SER A 36 1.23 12.63 2.35
N TYR A 37 1.59 11.39 2.67
CA TYR A 37 1.45 10.84 3.99
C TYR A 37 2.61 9.86 4.31
N PRO A 38 3.79 10.36 4.70
CA PRO A 38 4.99 9.55 4.94
C PRO A 38 4.82 8.46 6.01
N ASN A 39 3.95 8.69 6.99
CA ASN A 39 3.71 7.75 8.09
C ASN A 39 2.55 6.76 7.82
N PHE A 40 1.92 6.81 6.65
CA PHE A 40 0.73 6.01 6.33
C PHE A 40 0.92 4.52 6.63
N TRP A 41 2.01 3.91 6.15
CA TRP A 41 2.26 2.47 6.34
C TRP A 41 2.56 2.11 7.79
N SER A 42 3.21 2.99 8.54
CA SER A 42 3.40 2.82 9.99
C SER A 42 2.05 2.80 10.72
N ASP A 43 1.18 3.76 10.41
CA ASP A 43 -0.13 3.84 11.07
C ASP A 43 -1.06 2.71 10.62
N PHE A 44 -0.97 2.27 9.36
CA PHE A 44 -1.66 1.09 8.86
C PHE A 44 -1.26 -0.18 9.65
N ARG A 45 0.03 -0.36 9.97
CA ARG A 45 0.47 -1.47 10.83
C ARG A 45 -0.05 -1.35 12.26
N LYS A 46 -0.05 -0.15 12.85
CA LYS A 46 -0.61 0.08 14.20
C LYS A 46 -2.10 -0.25 14.29
N LEU A 47 -2.84 -0.03 13.21
CA LEU A 47 -4.25 -0.37 13.09
C LEU A 47 -4.50 -1.87 12.86
N GLY A 48 -3.45 -2.70 12.81
CA GLY A 48 -3.54 -4.15 12.62
C GLY A 48 -3.41 -4.60 11.16
N GLY A 49 -3.07 -3.70 10.24
CA GLY A 49 -2.80 -4.03 8.85
C GLY A 49 -1.48 -4.81 8.69
N ILE A 50 -1.54 -5.96 8.03
CA ILE A 50 -0.35 -6.76 7.72
C ILE A 50 0.19 -6.28 6.36
N ILE A 51 1.44 -5.82 6.36
CA ILE A 51 2.14 -5.36 5.16
C ILE A 51 3.44 -6.15 5.04
N ASP A 52 3.71 -6.63 3.82
CA ASP A 52 5.02 -7.16 3.43
C ASP A 52 5.61 -6.24 2.34
N GLU A 53 6.70 -5.57 2.66
CA GLU A 53 7.40 -4.65 1.75
C GLU A 53 8.54 -5.41 1.06
N PHE A 54 8.42 -5.59 -0.25
CA PHE A 54 9.45 -6.24 -1.06
C PHE A 54 9.82 -5.37 -2.25
N HIS A 55 11.13 -5.20 -2.47
CA HIS A 55 11.67 -4.62 -3.68
C HIS A 55 11.86 -5.72 -4.71
N LEU A 56 11.04 -5.69 -5.77
CA LEU A 56 11.33 -6.47 -6.96
C LEU A 56 12.56 -5.86 -7.63
N ARG A 57 13.73 -6.47 -7.43
CA ARG A 57 14.87 -6.24 -8.32
C ARG A 57 14.43 -6.70 -9.71
N GLN A 58 14.34 -5.75 -10.65
CA GLN A 58 14.28 -6.05 -12.06
C GLN A 58 15.65 -6.57 -12.52
#